data_AF-A0A957E5B9-F1
#
_entry.id   AF-A0A957E5B9-F1
#
_cell.length_a   1.000
_cell.length_b   1.000
_cell.length_c   1.000
_cell.angle_alpha   90.00
_cell.angle_beta   90.00
_cell.angle_gamma   90.00
#
_symmetry.space_group_name_H-M   'P 1'
#
loop_
_entity.id
_entity.type
_entity.pdbx_description
1 polymer ?
#
loop_
_entity_poly.entity_id
_entity_poly.type
_entity_poly.pdbx_seq_one_letter_code
_entity_poly.pdbx_strand_id
1 'polypeptide(L)'
;MLADQKSSHLFLLVGTNPLPIYVVASLLGNKDGLLYLLASPGVVNVAANIRQQLSDFKKIEIVTLSNPYDDRLIKQKIRAYLRDLVIDPTSSIGLNYTGGTKPMSLHIHEVLEAWCRQRRLSYSLSYLDPTDLTLRFLDGVSYPVQADEIQLSFDRLVQLHGWAITSYADKPDIPDLAQILAQKVGNKNALETWRQWCNRYIRTWLGRNIWLKNEWPAFQAVGQAEKLVAWVNEEHGHAIELETLLQWLSTTTRKQRKRELSEILLPSPLQEFTTCQTLSDLRAWIETTDGDKGWPDNNKSFDKLSIFLDGGWLESYVLRCIQNLSTTEGIHDARSSVEVQRRGAKSATFEFDVIAMKGYQLFALSCTTDNSRSINKHKLLEAYTRARQMGGDEARVALVGGYHDSAGLLREVNEEWFAPRDMIRVFGVDDWPNLQEELQAWFNWQTI
;
A
#
# COMPACT_ATOMS: atom_id res chain seq x y z
N MET A 1 -19.36 1.31 29.20
CA MET A 1 -19.92 1.00 27.87
C MET A 1 -19.13 -0.08 27.15
N LEU A 2 -17.95 0.15 26.55
CA LEU A 2 -17.17 -0.95 25.97
C LEU A 2 -16.50 -1.85 27.03
N ALA A 3 -16.08 -1.27 28.16
CA ALA A 3 -15.46 -2.02 29.26
C ALA A 3 -16.36 -3.16 29.79
N ASP A 4 -17.67 -2.94 29.83
CA ASP A 4 -18.68 -3.92 30.29
C ASP A 4 -18.93 -5.04 29.25
N GLN A 5 -18.50 -4.83 28.01
CA GLN A 5 -18.60 -5.79 26.91
C GLN A 5 -17.33 -6.64 26.75
N LYS A 6 -16.26 -6.36 27.53
CA LYS A 6 -15.05 -7.19 27.52
C LYS A 6 -15.34 -8.58 28.07
N SER A 7 -14.77 -9.58 27.41
CA SER A 7 -15.01 -10.98 27.71
C SER A 7 -13.79 -11.65 28.32
N SER A 8 -13.97 -12.39 29.41
CA SER A 8 -12.92 -13.24 29.96
C SER A 8 -12.67 -14.47 29.08
N HIS A 9 -13.68 -14.89 28.31
CA HIS A 9 -13.58 -15.93 27.28
C HIS A 9 -14.13 -15.38 25.96
N LEU A 10 -13.26 -15.06 24.99
CA LEU A 10 -13.67 -14.46 23.72
C LEU A 10 -13.43 -15.43 22.55
N PHE A 11 -14.51 -15.85 21.90
CA PHE A 11 -14.51 -16.69 20.71
C PHE A 11 -14.54 -15.83 19.45
N LEU A 12 -13.58 -16.05 18.57
CA LEU A 12 -13.40 -15.28 17.33
C LEU A 12 -13.37 -16.23 16.14
N LEU A 13 -14.25 -16.01 15.17
CA LEU A 13 -14.27 -16.79 13.93
C LEU A 13 -13.21 -16.28 12.98
N VAL A 14 -12.25 -17.13 12.62
CA VAL A 14 -11.15 -16.74 11.73
C VAL A 14 -11.58 -16.88 10.27
N GLY A 15 -11.55 -15.77 9.54
CA GLY A 15 -11.72 -15.71 8.08
C GLY A 15 -10.39 -15.65 7.33
N THR A 16 -10.45 -15.29 6.05
CA THR A 16 -9.26 -15.04 5.23
C THR A 16 -8.58 -13.70 5.55
N ASN A 17 -9.36 -12.71 6.00
CA ASN A 17 -8.86 -11.42 6.46
C ASN A 17 -8.63 -11.44 7.99
N PRO A 18 -7.38 -11.31 8.47
CA PRO A 18 -7.06 -11.28 9.90
C PRO A 18 -7.37 -9.94 10.60
N LEU A 19 -7.48 -8.84 9.86
CA LEU A 19 -7.57 -7.49 10.44
C LEU A 19 -8.78 -7.32 11.38
N PRO A 20 -10.02 -7.65 10.99
CA PRO A 20 -11.17 -7.51 11.88
C PRO A 20 -11.02 -8.32 13.17
N ILE A 21 -10.37 -9.48 13.08
CA ILE A 21 -10.16 -10.37 14.23
C ILE A 21 -9.14 -9.77 15.20
N TYR A 22 -8.07 -9.17 14.69
CA TYR A 22 -7.10 -8.44 15.50
C TYR A 22 -7.74 -7.23 16.21
N VAL A 23 -8.55 -6.45 15.49
CA VAL A 23 -9.28 -5.29 16.01
C VAL A 23 -10.21 -5.72 17.15
N VAL A 24 -11.08 -6.69 16.91
CA VAL A 24 -12.02 -7.17 17.92
C VAL A 24 -11.31 -7.78 19.12
N ALA A 25 -10.26 -8.59 18.90
CA ALA A 25 -9.47 -9.12 20.00
C ALA A 25 -8.91 -8.01 20.89
N SER A 26 -8.39 -6.94 20.27
CA SER A 26 -7.81 -5.79 20.98
C SER A 26 -8.86 -5.00 21.78
N LEU A 27 -10.08 -4.87 21.27
CA LEU A 27 -11.16 -4.13 21.92
C LEU A 27 -11.89 -4.94 23.00
N LEU A 28 -12.28 -6.18 22.70
CA LEU A 28 -13.15 -6.99 23.54
C LEU A 28 -12.41 -8.03 24.38
N GLY A 29 -11.17 -8.35 24.04
CA GLY A 29 -10.40 -9.35 24.74
C GLY A 29 -9.91 -8.82 26.10
N ASN A 30 -10.12 -9.61 27.15
CA ASN A 30 -9.39 -9.43 28.40
C ASN A 30 -7.98 -10.04 28.27
N LYS A 31 -6.92 -9.27 28.57
CA LYS A 31 -5.52 -9.72 28.44
C LYS A 31 -5.17 -10.90 29.33
N ASP A 32 -5.81 -10.99 30.50
CA ASP A 32 -5.69 -12.12 31.43
C ASP A 32 -6.67 -13.27 31.14
N GLY A 33 -7.57 -13.09 30.17
CA GLY A 33 -8.57 -14.06 29.75
C GLY A 33 -8.06 -15.09 28.73
N LEU A 34 -9.00 -15.81 28.12
CA LEU A 34 -8.76 -16.72 27.00
C LEU A 34 -9.36 -16.18 25.70
N LEU A 35 -8.53 -16.16 24.66
CA LEU A 35 -9.00 -16.02 23.28
C LEU A 35 -9.10 -17.38 22.60
N TYR A 36 -10.20 -17.64 21.91
CA TYR A 36 -10.41 -18.84 21.09
C TYR A 36 -10.52 -18.45 19.63
N LEU A 37 -9.50 -18.79 18.84
CA LEU A 37 -9.49 -18.59 17.40
C LEU A 37 -10.09 -19.83 16.72
N LEU A 38 -11.35 -19.72 16.30
CA LEU A 38 -12.08 -20.79 15.61
C LEU A 38 -11.74 -20.76 14.13
N ALA A 39 -10.90 -21.69 13.67
CA ALA A 39 -10.34 -21.70 12.33
C ALA A 39 -10.74 -22.95 11.55
N SER A 40 -10.91 -22.82 10.22
CA SER A 40 -10.97 -23.96 9.32
C SER A 40 -9.57 -24.32 8.79
N PRO A 41 -9.36 -25.51 8.18
CA PRO A 41 -8.02 -25.94 7.76
C PRO A 41 -7.33 -24.95 6.81
N GLY A 42 -8.10 -24.27 5.95
CA GLY A 42 -7.58 -23.28 4.99
C GLY A 42 -7.08 -21.97 5.61
N VAL A 43 -7.42 -21.68 6.86
CA VAL A 43 -7.08 -20.39 7.53
C VAL A 43 -6.29 -20.60 8.83
N VAL A 44 -5.76 -21.79 9.09
CA VAL A 44 -4.93 -22.06 10.28
C VAL A 44 -3.69 -21.17 10.33
N ASN A 45 -3.05 -20.92 9.18
CA ASN A 45 -1.90 -20.02 9.11
C ASN A 45 -2.30 -18.56 9.44
N VAL A 46 -3.50 -18.14 9.07
CA VAL A 46 -4.04 -16.81 9.43
C VAL A 46 -4.24 -16.73 10.94
N ALA A 47 -4.83 -17.77 11.56
CA ALA A 47 -4.97 -17.86 13.02
C ALA A 47 -3.61 -17.84 13.74
N ALA A 48 -2.60 -18.51 13.18
CA ALA A 48 -1.25 -18.52 13.73
C ALA A 48 -0.60 -17.12 13.68
N ASN A 49 -0.77 -16.38 12.58
CA ASN A 49 -0.28 -15.01 12.46
C ASN A 49 -0.99 -14.07 13.44
N ILE A 50 -2.32 -14.16 13.57
CA ILE A 50 -3.10 -13.38 14.56
C ILE A 50 -2.57 -13.65 15.96
N ARG A 51 -2.40 -14.93 16.34
CA ARG A 51 -1.85 -15.31 17.64
C ARG A 51 -0.45 -14.71 17.87
N GLN A 52 0.41 -14.68 16.84
CA GLN A 52 1.73 -14.09 16.95
C GLN A 52 1.66 -12.58 17.24
N GLN A 53 0.72 -11.86 16.61
CA GLN A 53 0.59 -10.41 16.77
C GLN A 53 -0.18 -9.99 18.03
N LEU A 54 -0.90 -10.92 18.66
CA LEU A 54 -1.60 -10.75 19.94
C LEU A 54 -0.78 -11.36 21.11
N SER A 55 0.54 -11.21 21.08
CA SER A 55 1.45 -11.84 22.05
C SER A 55 1.29 -11.34 23.50
N ASP A 56 0.59 -10.24 23.69
CA ASP A 56 0.28 -9.62 24.98
C ASP A 56 -0.91 -10.29 25.70
N PHE A 57 -1.65 -11.16 25.01
CA PHE A 57 -2.66 -12.01 25.66
C PHE A 57 -2.02 -13.21 26.33
N LYS A 58 -2.42 -13.47 27.57
CA LYS A 58 -1.89 -14.56 28.40
C LYS A 58 -2.11 -15.94 27.77
N LYS A 59 -3.28 -16.16 27.16
CA LYS A 59 -3.61 -17.45 26.54
C LYS A 59 -4.51 -17.29 25.32
N ILE A 60 -4.03 -17.87 24.22
CA ILE A 60 -4.74 -17.94 22.93
C ILE A 60 -4.76 -19.40 22.48
N GLU A 61 -5.95 -19.92 22.22
CA GLU A 61 -6.15 -21.27 21.73
C GLU A 61 -6.69 -21.25 20.30
N ILE A 62 -6.14 -22.11 19.43
CA ILE A 62 -6.64 -22.28 18.06
C ILE A 62 -7.48 -23.55 18.02
N VAL A 63 -8.77 -23.40 17.80
CA VAL A 63 -9.71 -24.52 17.68
C VAL A 63 -9.97 -24.76 16.20
N THR A 64 -9.46 -25.88 15.68
CA THR A 64 -9.60 -26.22 14.26
C THR A 64 -10.88 -27.00 14.00
N LEU A 65 -11.74 -26.47 13.13
CA LEU A 65 -12.91 -27.14 12.56
C LEU A 65 -12.47 -28.06 11.41
N SER A 66 -13.17 -29.17 11.21
CA SER A 66 -12.87 -30.10 10.10
C SER A 66 -13.42 -29.61 8.75
N ASN A 67 -14.64 -29.09 8.74
CA ASN A 67 -15.30 -28.56 7.54
C ASN A 67 -16.11 -27.30 7.91
N PRO A 68 -15.82 -26.13 7.33
CA PRO A 68 -16.53 -24.89 7.63
C PRO A 68 -17.87 -24.73 6.90
N TYR A 69 -18.33 -25.73 6.16
CA TYR A 69 -19.59 -25.70 5.41
C TYR A 69 -20.59 -26.79 5.83
N ASP A 70 -20.18 -27.71 6.70
CA ASP A 70 -21.04 -28.81 7.19
C ASP A 70 -21.55 -28.48 8.59
N ASP A 71 -22.85 -28.20 8.70
CA ASP A 71 -23.50 -27.77 9.94
C ASP A 71 -23.36 -28.83 11.05
N ARG A 72 -23.51 -30.12 10.71
CA ARG A 72 -23.41 -31.22 11.67
C ARG A 72 -22.00 -31.30 12.25
N LEU A 73 -20.98 -31.22 11.41
CA LEU A 73 -19.58 -31.30 11.85
C LEU A 73 -19.18 -30.06 12.67
N ILE A 74 -19.62 -28.87 12.27
CA ILE A 74 -19.41 -27.63 13.04
C ILE A 74 -20.04 -27.77 14.43
N LYS A 75 -21.34 -28.10 14.50
CA LYS A 75 -22.06 -28.24 15.76
C LYS A 75 -21.47 -29.33 16.64
N GLN A 76 -21.09 -30.49 16.08
CA GLN A 76 -20.47 -31.58 16.82
C GLN A 76 -19.13 -31.15 17.43
N LYS A 77 -18.26 -30.51 16.65
CA LYS A 77 -16.94 -30.07 17.11
C LYS A 77 -17.05 -29.03 18.23
N ILE A 78 -17.90 -28.02 18.06
CA ILE A 78 -18.08 -26.98 19.09
C ILE A 78 -18.74 -27.54 20.34
N ARG A 79 -19.79 -28.38 20.22
CA ARG A 79 -20.41 -29.02 21.40
C ARG A 79 -19.44 -29.90 22.17
N ALA A 80 -18.58 -30.66 21.49
CA ALA A 80 -17.54 -31.45 22.13
C ALA A 80 -16.56 -30.54 22.88
N TYR A 81 -16.10 -29.48 22.23
CA TYR A 81 -15.19 -28.51 22.83
C TYR A 81 -15.76 -27.81 24.08
N LEU A 82 -16.99 -27.31 23.99
CA LEU A 82 -17.69 -26.62 25.08
C LEU A 82 -18.09 -27.55 26.24
N ARG A 83 -18.18 -28.87 26.01
CA ARG A 83 -18.46 -29.86 27.05
C ARG A 83 -17.30 -29.93 28.05
N ASP A 84 -16.08 -29.95 27.53
CA ASP A 84 -14.85 -30.13 28.30
C ASP A 84 -14.31 -28.80 28.85
N LEU A 85 -14.87 -27.68 28.38
CA LEU A 85 -14.47 -26.35 28.81
C LEU A 85 -15.01 -26.03 30.22
N VAL A 86 -14.08 -25.84 31.15
CA VAL A 86 -14.35 -25.40 32.52
C VAL A 86 -14.31 -23.87 32.56
N ILE A 87 -15.43 -23.27 32.95
CA ILE A 87 -15.59 -21.82 33.08
C ILE A 87 -16.15 -21.48 34.46
N ASP A 88 -15.59 -20.45 35.10
CA ASP A 88 -16.14 -19.88 36.32
C ASP A 88 -17.52 -19.24 36.02
N PRO A 89 -18.58 -19.51 36.80
CA PRO A 89 -19.90 -18.93 36.58
C PRO A 89 -19.96 -17.39 36.49
N THR A 90 -18.96 -16.70 37.05
CA THR A 90 -18.84 -15.23 37.00
C THR A 90 -18.15 -14.72 35.72
N SER A 91 -17.62 -15.61 34.89
CA SER A 91 -16.96 -15.26 33.62
C SER A 91 -17.95 -14.75 32.57
N SER A 92 -17.48 -13.80 31.76
CA SER A 92 -18.20 -13.28 30.59
C SER A 92 -17.73 -13.97 29.31
N ILE A 93 -18.70 -14.41 28.49
CA ILE A 93 -18.46 -15.08 27.22
C ILE A 93 -18.71 -14.11 26.07
N GLY A 94 -17.74 -13.92 25.20
CA GLY A 94 -17.90 -13.14 23.97
C GLY A 94 -17.88 -14.05 22.76
N LEU A 95 -18.75 -13.81 21.79
CA LEU A 95 -18.61 -14.33 20.43
C LEU A 95 -18.59 -13.18 19.45
N ASN A 96 -17.53 -13.11 18.65
CA ASN A 96 -17.51 -12.25 17.47
C ASN A 96 -17.50 -13.08 16.19
N TYR A 97 -18.49 -12.81 15.33
CA TYR A 97 -18.76 -13.59 14.12
C TYR A 97 -18.57 -12.76 12.84
N THR A 98 -17.69 -11.76 12.88
CA THR A 98 -17.29 -10.97 11.70
C THR A 98 -16.59 -11.84 10.65
N GLY A 99 -15.68 -12.70 11.10
CA GLY A 99 -14.96 -13.62 10.23
C GLY A 99 -15.65 -14.98 10.09
N GLY A 100 -14.91 -15.95 9.53
CA GLY A 100 -15.43 -17.27 9.22
C GLY A 100 -16.36 -17.29 8.01
N THR A 101 -16.90 -18.47 7.69
CA THR A 101 -17.92 -18.62 6.65
C THR A 101 -19.30 -18.34 7.22
N LYS A 102 -20.29 -18.01 6.37
CA LYS A 102 -21.68 -17.82 6.82
C LYS A 102 -22.23 -19.02 7.63
N PRO A 103 -22.01 -20.29 7.23
CA PRO A 103 -22.40 -21.44 8.06
C PRO A 103 -21.68 -21.51 9.41
N MET A 104 -20.40 -21.15 9.48
CA MET A 104 -19.69 -21.05 10.77
C MET A 104 -20.36 -20.01 11.66
N SER A 105 -20.57 -18.78 11.18
CA SER A 105 -21.19 -17.71 11.96
C SER A 105 -22.56 -18.12 12.49
N LEU A 106 -23.42 -18.70 11.66
CA LEU A 106 -24.77 -19.13 12.05
C LEU A 106 -24.75 -20.26 13.10
N HIS A 107 -24.04 -21.35 12.83
CA HIS A 107 -24.14 -22.56 13.66
C HIS A 107 -23.32 -22.48 14.94
N ILE A 108 -22.20 -21.76 14.94
CA ILE A 108 -21.40 -21.54 16.16
C ILE A 108 -22.16 -20.61 17.08
N HIS A 109 -22.76 -19.55 16.54
CA HIS A 109 -23.67 -18.67 17.29
C HIS A 109 -24.79 -19.46 17.98
N GLU A 110 -25.54 -20.26 17.22
CA GLU A 110 -26.64 -21.10 17.74
C GLU A 110 -26.19 -22.00 18.90
N VAL A 111 -25.04 -22.69 18.74
CA VAL A 111 -24.54 -23.64 19.74
C VAL A 111 -24.02 -22.93 20.99
N LEU A 112 -23.25 -21.85 20.82
CA LEU A 112 -22.65 -21.13 21.93
C LEU A 112 -23.71 -20.40 22.75
N GLU A 113 -24.68 -19.77 22.09
CA GLU A 113 -25.80 -19.09 22.76
C GLU A 113 -26.63 -20.09 23.59
N ALA A 114 -27.02 -21.23 23.01
CA ALA A 114 -27.77 -22.25 23.71
C ALA A 114 -27.01 -22.78 24.94
N TRP A 115 -25.69 -22.95 24.80
CA TRP A 115 -24.82 -23.40 25.87
C TRP A 115 -24.69 -22.38 27.01
N CYS A 116 -24.49 -21.10 26.68
CA CYS A 116 -24.48 -20.01 27.67
C CYS A 116 -25.80 -19.92 28.43
N ARG A 117 -26.94 -20.00 27.73
CA ARG A 117 -28.28 -20.00 28.35
C ARG A 117 -28.50 -21.18 29.28
N GLN A 118 -28.13 -22.38 28.86
CA GLN A 118 -28.27 -23.59 29.68
C GLN A 118 -27.46 -23.50 30.99
N ARG A 119 -26.30 -22.85 30.95
CA ARG A 119 -25.41 -22.67 32.11
C ARG A 119 -25.61 -21.36 32.87
N ARG A 120 -26.55 -20.51 32.42
CA ARG A 120 -26.81 -19.17 32.96
C ARG A 120 -25.55 -18.29 33.02
N LEU A 121 -24.70 -18.39 32.00
CA LEU A 121 -23.49 -17.57 31.86
C LEU A 121 -23.85 -16.21 31.26
N SER A 122 -23.15 -15.16 31.66
CA SER A 122 -23.21 -13.87 30.98
C SER A 122 -22.53 -13.98 29.61
N TYR A 123 -23.19 -13.49 28.55
CA TYR A 123 -22.64 -13.56 27.21
C TYR A 123 -22.97 -12.34 26.34
N SER A 124 -22.08 -12.03 25.41
CA SER A 124 -22.19 -10.94 24.44
C SER A 124 -21.87 -11.45 23.03
N LEU A 125 -22.65 -10.98 22.06
CA LEU A 125 -22.62 -11.45 20.67
C LEU A 125 -22.44 -10.24 19.76
N SER A 126 -21.38 -10.22 18.95
CA SER A 126 -21.01 -9.04 18.18
C SER A 126 -20.47 -9.33 16.77
N TYR A 127 -20.46 -8.32 15.93
CA TYR A 127 -19.72 -8.28 14.67
C TYR A 127 -19.21 -6.86 14.40
N LEU A 128 -18.09 -6.74 13.69
CA LEU A 128 -17.53 -5.47 13.23
C LEU A 128 -18.10 -5.19 11.83
N ASP A 129 -18.77 -4.05 11.69
CA ASP A 129 -19.28 -3.57 10.41
C ASP A 129 -18.19 -2.74 9.71
N PRO A 130 -17.70 -3.16 8.54
CA PRO A 130 -16.67 -2.44 7.82
C PRO A 130 -17.15 -1.11 7.20
N THR A 131 -18.48 -0.90 7.10
CA THR A 131 -19.07 0.23 6.38
C THR A 131 -18.89 1.56 7.14
N ASP A 132 -19.09 1.52 8.45
CA ASP A 132 -19.03 2.65 9.38
C ASP A 132 -18.07 2.39 10.55
N LEU A 133 -17.21 1.37 10.41
CA LEU A 133 -16.20 0.98 11.41
C LEU A 133 -16.80 0.74 12.80
N THR A 134 -18.04 0.23 12.86
CA THR A 134 -18.81 0.09 14.10
C THR A 134 -18.88 -1.36 14.55
N LEU A 135 -18.52 -1.58 15.82
CA LEU A 135 -18.78 -2.85 16.49
C LEU A 135 -20.24 -2.90 16.93
N ARG A 136 -21.00 -3.83 16.36
CA ARG A 136 -22.43 -4.01 16.62
C ARG A 136 -22.65 -5.21 17.50
N PHE A 137 -23.54 -5.05 18.49
CA PHE A 137 -23.93 -6.08 19.44
C PHE A 137 -25.39 -6.49 19.20
N LEU A 138 -25.70 -7.76 19.47
CA LEU A 138 -27.04 -8.31 19.23
C LEU A 138 -28.11 -7.70 20.16
N ASP A 139 -27.71 -7.15 21.31
CA ASP A 139 -28.58 -6.43 22.24
C ASP A 139 -28.96 -5.01 21.75
N GLY A 140 -28.49 -4.63 20.55
CA GLY A 140 -28.75 -3.34 19.92
C GLY A 140 -27.70 -2.28 20.23
N VAL A 141 -26.72 -2.55 21.09
CA VAL A 141 -25.62 -1.62 21.35
C VAL A 141 -24.75 -1.52 20.09
N SER A 142 -24.36 -0.30 19.73
CA SER A 142 -23.41 -0.01 18.67
C SER A 142 -22.26 0.82 19.21
N TYR A 143 -21.04 0.48 18.82
CA TYR A 143 -19.82 1.12 19.27
C TYR A 143 -18.93 1.49 18.08
N PRO A 144 -18.96 2.76 17.62
CA PRO A 144 -18.08 3.24 16.57
C PRO A 144 -16.63 3.18 17.06
N VAL A 145 -15.79 2.40 16.40
CA VAL A 145 -14.39 2.24 16.80
C VAL A 145 -13.63 3.51 16.46
N GLN A 146 -13.02 4.14 17.46
CA GLN A 146 -12.27 5.37 17.27
C GLN A 146 -10.82 5.06 16.83
N ALA A 147 -10.22 5.98 16.07
CA ALA A 147 -8.89 5.79 15.51
C ALA A 147 -7.78 5.74 16.58
N ASP A 148 -7.98 6.39 17.73
CA ASP A 148 -7.03 6.43 18.84
C ASP A 148 -7.08 5.18 19.73
N GLU A 149 -8.15 4.39 19.67
CA GLU A 149 -8.29 3.15 20.45
C GLU A 149 -7.39 2.02 19.97
N ILE A 150 -7.15 1.97 18.66
CA ILE A 150 -6.28 0.97 18.03
C ILE A 150 -5.41 1.64 16.99
N GLN A 151 -4.16 1.91 17.35
CA GLN A 151 -3.14 2.34 16.39
C GLN A 151 -2.38 1.13 15.86
N LEU A 152 -2.76 0.66 14.66
CA LEU A 152 -2.11 -0.44 13.99
C LEU A 152 -1.03 0.08 13.05
N SER A 153 0.24 -0.29 13.27
CA SER A 153 1.31 0.03 12.31
C SER A 153 1.16 -0.79 11.02
N PHE A 154 1.68 -0.26 9.92
CA PHE A 154 1.66 -0.97 8.64
C PHE A 154 2.49 -2.27 8.70
N ASP A 155 3.59 -2.29 9.45
CA ASP A 155 4.36 -3.50 9.72
C ASP A 155 3.49 -4.61 10.29
N ARG A 156 2.70 -4.29 11.33
CA ARG A 156 1.85 -5.30 11.97
C ARG A 156 0.73 -5.75 11.04
N LEU A 157 0.14 -4.84 10.27
CA LEU A 157 -0.85 -5.19 9.25
C LEU A 157 -0.28 -6.20 8.25
N VAL A 158 0.87 -5.91 7.66
CA VAL A 158 1.56 -6.81 6.70
C VAL A 158 1.91 -8.15 7.35
N GLN A 159 2.34 -8.15 8.61
CA GLN A 159 2.66 -9.39 9.35
C GLN A 159 1.42 -10.24 9.68
N LEU A 160 0.26 -9.64 9.97
CA LEU A 160 -1.01 -10.37 10.14
C LEU A 160 -1.33 -11.21 8.89
N HIS A 161 -1.05 -10.67 7.70
CA HIS A 161 -1.30 -11.34 6.42
C HIS A 161 -0.18 -12.34 6.04
N GLY A 162 0.88 -12.47 6.85
CA GLY A 162 2.01 -13.36 6.57
C GLY A 162 3.00 -12.80 5.54
N TRP A 163 3.10 -11.49 5.44
CA TRP A 163 4.05 -10.78 4.60
C TRP A 163 5.14 -10.11 5.45
N ALA A 164 6.11 -9.50 4.79
CA ALA A 164 7.12 -8.64 5.41
C ALA A 164 7.39 -7.45 4.48
N ILE A 165 7.69 -6.30 5.06
CA ILE A 165 8.16 -5.13 4.32
C ILE A 165 9.65 -5.35 4.02
N THR A 166 10.06 -5.14 2.76
CA THR A 166 11.45 -5.29 2.32
C THR A 166 12.16 -3.94 2.17
N SER A 167 11.43 -2.90 1.78
CA SER A 167 11.92 -1.53 1.68
C SER A 167 10.76 -0.54 1.76
N TYR A 168 11.05 0.70 2.15
CA TYR A 168 10.13 1.83 2.15
C TYR A 168 10.91 3.14 2.32
N ALA A 169 10.27 4.26 1.98
CA ALA A 169 10.69 5.60 2.36
C ALA A 169 9.74 6.19 3.42
N ASP A 170 10.30 6.76 4.49
CA ASP A 170 9.56 7.42 5.57
C ASP A 170 9.69 8.96 5.51
N LYS A 171 10.39 9.47 4.51
CA LYS A 171 10.60 10.90 4.27
C LYS A 171 10.39 11.17 2.78
N PRO A 172 9.71 12.27 2.43
CA PRO A 172 9.57 12.67 1.05
C PRO A 172 10.94 13.04 0.47
N ASP A 173 11.24 12.58 -0.74
CA ASP A 173 12.41 13.03 -1.47
C ASP A 173 12.19 14.46 -1.98
N ILE A 174 13.16 15.35 -1.78
CA ILE A 174 13.19 16.73 -2.29
C ILE A 174 11.81 17.42 -2.18
N PRO A 175 11.25 17.53 -0.95
CA PRO A 175 9.84 17.85 -0.74
C PRO A 175 9.45 19.20 -1.34
N ASP A 176 10.34 20.20 -1.30
CA ASP A 176 10.07 21.54 -1.84
C ASP A 176 9.91 21.50 -3.35
N LEU A 177 10.82 20.83 -4.06
CA LEU A 177 10.71 20.64 -5.51
C LEU A 177 9.44 19.86 -5.87
N ALA A 178 9.10 18.82 -5.11
CA ALA A 178 7.88 18.04 -5.31
C ALA A 178 6.61 18.91 -5.22
N GLN A 179 6.53 19.79 -4.21
CA GLN A 179 5.42 20.74 -4.04
C GLN A 179 5.33 21.73 -5.20
N ILE A 180 6.45 22.23 -5.69
CA ILE A 180 6.47 23.19 -6.79
C ILE A 180 6.05 22.55 -8.10
N LEU A 181 6.52 21.32 -8.35
CA LEU A 181 6.07 20.54 -9.50
C LEU A 181 4.55 20.33 -9.43
N ALA A 182 3.99 19.98 -8.27
CA ALA A 182 2.55 19.87 -8.09
C ALA A 182 1.81 21.17 -8.45
N GLN A 183 2.30 22.32 -7.98
CA GLN A 183 1.71 23.64 -8.26
C GLN A 183 1.80 24.06 -9.73
N LYS A 184 2.93 23.79 -10.37
CA LYS A 184 3.22 24.31 -11.72
C LYS A 184 2.81 23.35 -12.84
N VAL A 185 2.85 22.05 -12.58
CA VAL A 185 2.47 20.98 -13.52
C VAL A 185 1.01 20.54 -13.30
N GLY A 186 0.36 21.00 -12.23
CA GLY A 186 -1.04 20.71 -11.85
C GLY A 186 -2.11 21.33 -12.74
N ASN A 187 -1.96 21.17 -14.06
CA ASN A 187 -3.02 21.31 -15.05
C ASN A 187 -2.68 20.49 -16.29
N LYS A 188 -3.70 20.14 -17.08
CA LYS A 188 -3.56 19.28 -18.27
C LYS A 188 -2.44 19.71 -19.24
N ASN A 189 -2.33 21.00 -19.56
CA ASN A 189 -1.38 21.49 -20.58
C ASN A 189 0.06 21.50 -20.06
N ALA A 190 0.25 21.92 -18.80
CA ALA A 190 1.57 21.90 -18.17
C ALA A 190 2.07 20.47 -17.96
N LEU A 191 1.19 19.53 -17.56
CA LEU A 191 1.53 18.12 -17.46
C LEU A 191 1.95 17.52 -18.80
N GLU A 192 1.23 17.81 -19.88
CA GLU A 192 1.60 17.33 -21.21
C GLU A 192 2.98 17.85 -21.62
N THR A 193 3.25 19.14 -21.39
CA THR A 193 4.55 19.76 -21.66
C THR A 193 5.66 19.10 -20.83
N TRP A 194 5.42 18.87 -19.55
CA TRP A 194 6.35 18.18 -18.64
C TRP A 194 6.67 16.76 -19.13
N ARG A 195 5.64 15.99 -19.47
CA ARG A 195 5.79 14.61 -19.96
C ARG A 195 6.56 14.56 -21.28
N GLN A 196 6.33 15.50 -22.19
CA GLN A 196 7.08 15.60 -23.44
C GLN A 196 8.57 15.86 -23.17
N TRP A 197 8.88 16.76 -22.23
CA TRP A 197 10.25 16.99 -21.79
C TRP A 197 10.86 15.72 -21.16
N CYS A 198 10.16 15.05 -20.23
CA CYS A 198 10.62 13.79 -19.64
C CYS A 198 10.85 12.70 -20.69
N ASN A 199 9.94 12.55 -21.66
CA ASN A 199 10.08 11.59 -22.76
C ASN A 199 11.34 11.84 -23.58
N ARG A 200 11.63 13.12 -23.88
CA ARG A 200 12.76 13.53 -24.71
C ARG A 200 14.10 13.37 -23.99
N TYR A 201 14.16 13.73 -22.72
CA TYR A 201 15.42 13.93 -22.00
C TYR A 201 15.67 12.91 -20.89
N ILE A 202 14.63 12.52 -20.15
CA ILE A 202 14.74 11.70 -18.94
C ILE A 202 14.57 10.21 -19.25
N ARG A 203 13.51 9.82 -19.96
CA ARG A 203 13.21 8.41 -20.28
C ARG A 203 14.14 7.83 -21.32
N THR A 204 14.68 8.66 -22.22
CA THR A 204 15.77 8.31 -23.14
C THR A 204 17.05 7.97 -22.37
N TRP A 205 17.35 8.72 -21.31
CA TRP A 205 18.47 8.43 -20.41
C TRP A 205 18.26 7.13 -19.63
N LEU A 206 17.09 6.95 -19.00
CA LEU A 206 16.75 5.75 -18.22
C LEU A 206 16.59 4.46 -19.05
N GLY A 207 16.70 4.54 -20.38
CA GLY A 207 16.52 3.38 -21.27
C GLY A 207 15.07 2.88 -21.34
N ARG A 208 14.10 3.66 -20.85
CA ARG A 208 12.67 3.31 -20.79
C ARG A 208 11.92 3.58 -22.10
N ASN A 209 12.57 4.21 -23.09
CA ASN A 209 12.13 4.20 -24.49
C ASN A 209 12.93 3.16 -25.26
N ILE A 210 12.26 2.07 -25.63
CA ILE A 210 12.73 1.06 -26.59
C ILE A 210 12.79 1.75 -27.96
N TRP A 211 13.90 2.45 -28.20
CA TRP A 211 14.43 2.88 -29.49
C TRP A 211 13.66 3.93 -30.30
N LEU A 212 14.27 5.11 -30.45
CA LEU A 212 14.48 5.68 -31.80
C LEU A 212 15.72 5.00 -32.39
N LYS A 213 15.58 3.72 -32.75
CA LYS A 213 16.68 2.87 -33.29
C LYS A 213 17.27 3.46 -34.56
N ASN A 214 16.45 4.26 -35.23
CA ASN A 214 16.70 4.78 -36.55
C ASN A 214 17.33 6.18 -36.52
N GLU A 215 17.48 6.80 -35.34
CA GLU A 215 17.97 8.18 -35.21
C GLU A 215 19.36 8.29 -34.57
N TRP A 216 20.06 7.18 -34.34
CA TRP A 216 21.38 7.22 -33.72
C TRP A 216 22.48 7.53 -34.76
N PRO A 217 23.12 8.72 -34.75
CA PRO A 217 24.11 9.08 -35.76
C PRO A 217 25.34 8.18 -35.73
N ALA A 218 25.77 7.69 -34.56
CA ALA A 218 26.94 6.79 -34.45
C ALA A 218 26.71 5.36 -35.00
N PHE A 219 25.48 4.96 -35.33
CA PHE A 219 25.16 3.69 -35.99
C PHE A 219 24.95 3.92 -37.49
N GLN A 220 24.47 5.10 -37.88
CA GLN A 220 24.41 5.50 -39.29
C GLN A 220 25.76 5.96 -39.86
N ALA A 221 26.70 6.40 -39.02
CA ALA A 221 27.97 6.98 -39.47
C ALA A 221 29.16 6.01 -39.50
N VAL A 222 29.00 4.75 -39.11
CA VAL A 222 30.15 3.85 -38.90
C VAL A 222 30.06 2.62 -39.79
N GLY A 223 30.61 2.74 -41.00
CA GLY A 223 31.01 1.59 -41.84
C GLY A 223 32.05 0.67 -41.16
N GLN A 224 32.44 0.94 -39.91
CA GLN A 224 33.22 0.02 -39.09
C GLN A 224 32.34 -0.99 -38.33
N ALA A 225 31.03 -0.77 -38.14
CA ALA A 225 30.18 -1.74 -37.44
C ALA A 225 29.99 -3.03 -38.24
N GLU A 226 29.80 -2.92 -39.57
CA GLU A 226 29.77 -4.07 -40.48
C GLU A 226 31.15 -4.76 -40.58
N LYS A 227 32.24 -3.99 -40.57
CA LYS A 227 33.61 -4.54 -40.49
C LYS A 227 33.89 -5.22 -39.14
N LEU A 228 33.31 -4.74 -38.04
CA LEU A 228 33.44 -5.31 -36.71
C LEU A 228 32.71 -6.66 -36.63
N VAL A 229 31.51 -6.76 -37.22
CA VAL A 229 30.75 -8.01 -37.31
C VAL A 229 31.47 -9.01 -38.22
N ALA A 230 32.05 -8.56 -39.34
CA ALA A 230 32.88 -9.41 -40.19
C ALA A 230 34.15 -9.91 -39.47
N TRP A 231 34.85 -9.03 -38.75
CA TRP A 231 36.06 -9.34 -37.99
C TRP A 231 35.82 -10.29 -36.80
N VAL A 232 34.70 -10.15 -36.08
CA VAL A 232 34.31 -11.04 -34.97
C VAL A 232 33.94 -12.45 -35.46
N ASN A 233 33.41 -12.57 -36.68
CA ASN A 233 33.01 -13.85 -37.25
C ASN A 233 34.20 -14.64 -37.85
N GLU A 234 35.36 -14.01 -38.09
CA GLU A 234 36.47 -14.64 -38.80
C GLU A 234 37.44 -15.44 -37.91
N GLU A 235 37.61 -15.17 -36.60
CA GLU A 235 38.38 -16.06 -35.71
C GLU A 235 37.84 -16.13 -34.27
N HIS A 236 37.60 -17.36 -33.78
CA HIS A 236 37.00 -17.70 -32.49
C HIS A 236 37.95 -17.55 -31.29
N GLY A 237 38.68 -16.43 -31.18
CA GLY A 237 39.74 -16.23 -30.19
C GLY A 237 39.58 -15.05 -29.22
N HIS A 238 38.64 -14.13 -29.44
CA HIS A 238 38.74 -12.77 -28.89
C HIS A 238 37.59 -12.33 -27.96
N ALA A 239 37.03 -13.25 -27.18
CA ALA A 239 35.93 -12.93 -26.27
C ALA A 239 36.31 -11.83 -25.24
N ILE A 240 37.56 -11.82 -24.77
CA ILE A 240 38.06 -10.87 -23.77
C ILE A 240 38.27 -9.49 -24.40
N GLU A 241 38.81 -9.39 -25.63
CA GLU A 241 38.95 -8.11 -26.32
C GLU A 241 37.59 -7.53 -26.74
N LEU A 242 36.62 -8.38 -27.12
CA LEU A 242 35.22 -7.98 -27.36
C LEU A 242 34.56 -7.45 -26.09
N GLU A 243 34.74 -8.14 -24.96
CA GLU A 243 34.21 -7.70 -23.67
C GLU A 243 34.85 -6.37 -23.24
N THR A 244 36.16 -6.22 -23.43
CA THR A 244 36.90 -4.98 -23.16
C THR A 244 36.45 -3.84 -24.08
N LEU A 245 36.21 -4.11 -25.36
CA LEU A 245 35.71 -3.12 -26.34
C LEU A 245 34.26 -2.72 -26.03
N LEU A 246 33.38 -3.67 -25.70
CA LEU A 246 32.02 -3.40 -25.27
C LEU A 246 32.01 -2.60 -23.95
N GLN A 247 32.94 -2.90 -23.04
CA GLN A 247 33.13 -2.17 -21.81
C GLN A 247 33.67 -0.75 -22.09
N TRP A 248 34.59 -0.58 -23.03
CA TRP A 248 35.10 0.73 -23.47
C TRP A 248 34.05 1.56 -24.20
N LEU A 249 33.29 0.97 -25.13
CA LEU A 249 32.16 1.62 -25.81
C LEU A 249 31.11 2.02 -24.79
N SER A 250 30.71 1.12 -23.88
CA SER A 250 29.75 1.46 -22.82
C SER A 250 30.24 2.58 -21.90
N THR A 251 31.53 2.61 -21.55
CA THR A 251 32.09 3.64 -20.66
C THR A 251 32.29 4.99 -21.36
N THR A 252 32.71 4.99 -22.63
CA THR A 252 32.87 6.19 -23.45
C THR A 252 31.51 6.79 -23.81
N THR A 253 30.55 5.96 -24.22
CA THR A 253 29.14 6.37 -24.41
C THR A 253 28.52 6.87 -23.11
N ARG A 254 28.80 6.24 -21.95
CA ARG A 254 28.34 6.74 -20.63
C ARG A 254 28.94 8.11 -20.28
N LYS A 255 30.23 8.35 -20.57
CA LYS A 255 30.89 9.65 -20.32
C LYS A 255 30.36 10.74 -21.25
N GLN A 256 30.10 10.44 -22.52
CA GLN A 256 29.52 11.37 -23.48
C GLN A 256 28.06 11.70 -23.13
N ARG A 257 27.25 10.69 -22.82
CA ARG A 257 25.87 10.91 -22.36
C ARG A 257 25.78 11.67 -21.03
N LYS A 258 26.79 11.56 -20.14
CA LYS A 258 26.87 12.36 -18.90
C LYS A 258 27.02 13.86 -19.21
N ARG A 259 27.86 14.23 -20.19
CA ARG A 259 28.01 15.62 -20.63
C ARG A 259 26.71 16.15 -21.25
N GLU A 260 26.05 15.32 -22.06
CA GLU A 260 24.76 15.64 -22.67
C GLU A 260 23.65 15.86 -21.64
N LEU A 261 23.63 15.08 -20.54
CA LEU A 261 22.67 15.24 -19.43
C LEU A 261 22.88 16.51 -18.61
N SER A 262 24.14 16.82 -18.27
CA SER A 262 24.46 18.00 -17.44
C SER A 262 24.05 19.31 -18.10
N GLU A 263 24.01 19.34 -19.42
CA GLU A 263 23.67 20.51 -20.24
C GLU A 263 22.17 20.59 -20.59
N ILE A 264 21.36 19.61 -20.17
CA ILE A 264 19.91 19.63 -20.47
C ILE A 264 19.27 20.82 -19.77
N LEU A 265 18.67 21.69 -20.58
CA LEU A 265 17.87 22.80 -20.10
C LEU A 265 16.61 22.29 -19.42
N LEU A 266 16.35 22.83 -18.23
CA LEU A 266 15.09 22.60 -17.52
C LEU A 266 13.93 23.22 -18.31
N PRO A 267 12.71 22.67 -18.30
CA PRO A 267 11.57 23.34 -18.92
C PRO A 267 11.10 24.50 -18.03
N SER A 268 10.46 25.54 -18.61
CA SER A 268 9.52 26.37 -17.83
C SER A 268 8.40 25.42 -17.41
N PRO A 269 8.25 25.11 -16.10
CA PRO A 269 8.24 26.05 -14.97
C PRO A 269 9.40 25.95 -13.96
N LEU A 270 10.37 25.05 -14.13
CA LEU A 270 11.51 24.90 -13.21
C LEU A 270 12.53 26.04 -13.32
N GLN A 271 12.67 26.62 -14.51
CA GLN A 271 13.51 27.80 -14.77
C GLN A 271 13.02 29.06 -14.03
N GLU A 272 11.75 29.11 -13.60
CA GLU A 272 11.17 30.26 -12.88
C GLU A 272 11.38 30.17 -11.37
N PHE A 273 11.71 28.98 -10.86
CA PHE A 273 11.77 28.69 -9.43
C PHE A 273 13.19 28.75 -8.87
N THR A 274 14.18 28.49 -9.72
CA THR A 274 15.59 28.43 -9.31
C THR A 274 16.42 29.30 -10.24
N THR A 275 17.61 29.72 -9.78
CA THR A 275 18.64 30.23 -10.70
C THR A 275 19.18 29.11 -11.62
N CYS A 276 18.71 27.87 -11.46
CA CYS A 276 19.12 26.71 -12.22
C CYS A 276 18.56 26.76 -13.64
N GLN A 277 19.46 26.68 -14.61
CA GLN A 277 19.10 26.61 -16.03
C GLN A 277 19.15 25.16 -16.53
N THR A 278 20.02 24.35 -15.93
CA THR A 278 20.31 22.98 -16.35
C THR A 278 20.00 21.94 -15.27
N LEU A 279 19.94 20.67 -15.66
CA LEU A 279 19.90 19.54 -14.73
C LEU A 279 21.10 19.52 -13.77
N SER A 280 22.28 19.98 -14.22
CA SER A 280 23.45 20.08 -13.34
C SER A 280 23.27 21.15 -12.27
N ASP A 281 22.70 22.30 -12.65
CA ASP A 281 22.42 23.36 -11.69
C ASP A 281 21.38 22.93 -10.66
N LEU A 282 20.32 22.24 -11.11
CA LEU A 282 19.27 21.71 -10.23
C LEU A 282 19.84 20.71 -9.23
N ARG A 283 20.71 19.81 -9.72
CA ARG A 283 21.39 18.83 -8.87
C ARG A 283 22.26 19.52 -7.80
N ALA A 284 23.06 20.51 -8.19
CA ALA A 284 23.88 21.27 -7.25
C ALA A 284 23.02 21.99 -6.20
N TRP A 285 21.88 22.56 -6.62
CA TRP A 285 20.92 23.17 -5.70
C TRP A 285 20.34 22.16 -4.69
N ILE A 286 19.99 20.95 -5.12
CA ILE A 286 19.53 19.87 -4.22
C ILE A 286 20.60 19.53 -3.19
N GLU A 287 21.86 19.37 -3.60
CA GLU A 287 22.98 19.07 -2.70
C GLU A 287 23.13 20.14 -1.60
N THR A 288 22.89 21.41 -1.93
CA THR A 288 22.96 22.51 -0.96
C THR A 288 21.72 22.63 -0.06
N THR A 289 20.54 22.24 -0.53
CA THR A 289 19.25 22.51 0.14
C THR A 289 18.79 21.33 1.00
N ASP A 290 19.03 20.10 0.55
CA ASP A 290 18.49 18.89 1.19
C ASP A 290 19.49 18.22 2.15
N GLY A 291 20.71 18.77 2.28
CA GLY A 291 21.67 18.40 3.32
C GLY A 291 21.97 16.89 3.39
N ASP A 292 22.72 16.39 2.42
CA ASP A 292 23.38 15.07 2.41
C ASP A 292 22.57 13.89 3.01
N LYS A 293 21.57 13.39 2.25
CA LYS A 293 20.93 12.09 2.52
C LYS A 293 20.76 11.25 1.24
N GLY A 294 21.88 10.86 0.63
CA GLY A 294 21.88 9.72 -0.29
C GLY A 294 21.91 10.04 -1.78
N TRP A 295 22.34 11.24 -2.15
CA TRP A 295 22.59 11.67 -3.53
C TRP A 295 24.09 11.77 -3.79
N PRO A 296 24.83 10.65 -3.92
CA PRO A 296 26.29 10.69 -4.04
C PRO A 296 26.72 11.40 -5.32
N ASP A 297 27.89 12.08 -5.30
CA ASP A 297 28.45 12.74 -6.47
C ASP A 297 29.01 11.75 -7.51
N ASN A 298 28.12 11.00 -8.14
CA ASN A 298 28.41 10.02 -9.18
C ASN A 298 27.19 9.84 -10.10
N ASN A 299 27.32 9.01 -11.15
CA ASN A 299 26.24 8.84 -12.12
C ASN A 299 24.93 8.31 -11.51
N LYS A 300 24.97 7.66 -10.34
CA LYS A 300 23.76 7.15 -9.68
C LYS A 300 22.88 8.29 -9.15
N SER A 301 23.41 9.49 -8.89
CA SER A 301 22.57 10.64 -8.51
C SER A 301 21.76 11.18 -9.68
N PHE A 302 22.31 11.21 -10.90
CA PHE A 302 21.53 11.58 -12.08
C PHE A 302 20.44 10.54 -12.41
N ASP A 303 20.70 9.25 -12.18
CA ASP A 303 19.67 8.21 -12.33
C ASP A 303 18.53 8.41 -11.32
N LYS A 304 18.87 8.63 -10.04
CA LYS A 304 17.87 8.95 -9.01
C LYS A 304 17.08 10.22 -9.35
N LEU A 305 17.73 11.26 -9.87
CA LEU A 305 17.09 12.55 -10.17
C LEU A 305 16.14 12.36 -11.35
N SER A 306 16.57 11.60 -12.33
CA SER A 306 15.76 11.21 -13.48
C SER A 306 14.51 10.43 -13.06
N ILE A 307 14.65 9.45 -12.16
CA ILE A 307 13.49 8.69 -11.63
C ILE A 307 12.54 9.60 -10.85
N PHE A 308 13.08 10.48 -10.01
CA PHE A 308 12.31 11.47 -9.26
C PHE A 308 11.52 12.38 -10.21
N LEU A 309 12.18 13.02 -11.19
CA LEU A 309 11.53 13.94 -12.13
C LEU A 309 10.52 13.25 -13.06
N ASP A 310 10.74 11.98 -13.44
CA ASP A 310 9.82 11.23 -14.30
C ASP A 310 8.44 10.98 -13.64
N GLY A 311 8.44 10.73 -12.34
CA GLY A 311 7.21 10.51 -11.59
C GLY A 311 7.35 10.32 -10.09
N GLY A 312 8.53 9.99 -9.57
CA GLY A 312 8.74 9.81 -8.13
C GLY A 312 8.44 11.06 -7.29
N TRP A 313 8.56 12.25 -7.88
CA TRP A 313 8.19 13.51 -7.22
C TRP A 313 6.73 13.53 -6.76
N LEU A 314 5.81 12.86 -7.46
CA LEU A 314 4.39 12.85 -7.10
C LEU A 314 4.16 12.02 -5.84
N GLU A 315 4.84 10.88 -5.71
CA GLU A 315 4.82 10.06 -4.48
C GLU A 315 5.38 10.84 -3.29
N SER A 316 6.52 11.52 -3.48
CA SER A 316 7.10 12.40 -2.46
C SER A 316 6.19 13.55 -2.08
N TYR A 317 5.51 14.18 -3.05
CA TYR A 317 4.56 15.24 -2.77
C TYR A 317 3.37 14.74 -1.95
N VAL A 318 2.78 13.60 -2.34
CA VAL A 318 1.68 12.98 -1.60
C VAL A 318 2.10 12.62 -0.18
N LEU A 319 3.28 12.00 -0.01
CA LEU A 319 3.81 11.69 1.32
C LEU A 319 3.98 12.96 2.17
N ARG A 320 4.52 14.04 1.59
CA ARG A 320 4.63 15.34 2.27
C ARG A 320 3.28 15.86 2.73
N CYS A 321 2.26 15.84 1.86
CA CYS A 321 0.91 16.28 2.22
C CYS A 321 0.34 15.47 3.38
N ILE A 322 0.48 14.14 3.36
CA ILE A 322 0.02 13.25 4.43
C ILE A 322 0.77 13.51 5.75
N GLN A 323 2.09 13.71 5.68
CA GLN A 323 2.91 13.99 6.86
C GLN A 323 2.54 15.33 7.52
N ASN A 324 2.22 16.36 6.73
CA ASN A 324 1.73 17.64 7.24
C ASN A 324 0.39 17.50 7.99
N LEU A 325 -0.42 16.50 7.61
CA LEU A 325 -1.72 16.20 8.20
C LEU A 325 -1.65 15.22 9.38
N SER A 326 -0.47 14.65 9.68
CA SER A 326 -0.42 13.48 10.56
C SER A 326 -0.91 13.75 11.98
N THR A 327 -0.50 14.88 12.57
CA THR A 327 -0.92 15.27 13.92
C THR A 327 -2.39 15.66 14.00
N THR A 328 -2.92 16.38 12.99
CA THR A 328 -4.29 16.89 13.02
C THR A 328 -5.31 15.81 12.71
N GLU A 329 -4.96 14.85 11.85
CA GLU A 329 -5.88 13.83 11.34
C GLU A 329 -5.71 12.46 12.01
N GLY A 330 -4.83 12.34 13.00
CA GLY A 330 -4.58 11.09 13.73
C GLY A 330 -3.92 10.00 12.88
N ILE A 331 -3.11 10.40 11.89
CA ILE A 331 -2.34 9.47 11.06
C ILE A 331 -1.05 9.16 11.81
N HIS A 332 -0.85 7.90 12.17
CA HIS A 332 0.27 7.45 13.00
C HIS A 332 1.34 6.67 12.22
N ASP A 333 1.11 6.38 10.94
CA ASP A 333 2.08 5.73 10.06
C ASP A 333 1.86 6.22 8.62
N ALA A 334 2.90 6.73 7.95
CA ALA A 334 2.83 7.19 6.57
C ALA A 334 4.16 6.94 5.86
N ARG A 335 4.12 6.28 4.70
CA ARG A 335 5.32 5.81 3.97
C ARG A 335 5.07 5.83 2.47
N SER A 336 6.13 5.92 1.68
CA SER A 336 6.08 5.76 0.22
C SER A 336 7.00 4.64 -0.25
N SER A 337 6.80 4.22 -1.52
CA SER A 337 7.58 3.19 -2.22
C SER A 337 7.75 1.92 -1.37
N VAL A 338 6.63 1.43 -0.82
CA VAL A 338 6.62 0.36 0.18
C VAL A 338 6.57 -0.99 -0.50
N GLU A 339 7.70 -1.67 -0.56
CA GLU A 339 7.80 -3.03 -1.09
C GLU A 339 7.44 -4.06 -0.03
N VAL A 340 6.56 -4.99 -0.38
CA VAL A 340 6.17 -6.10 0.49
C VAL A 340 6.40 -7.44 -0.19
N GLN A 341 6.79 -8.43 0.60
CA GLN A 341 7.07 -9.79 0.17
C GLN A 341 6.35 -10.81 1.05
N ARG A 342 5.72 -11.80 0.41
CA ARG A 342 5.08 -12.91 1.14
C ARG A 342 6.14 -13.82 1.77
N ARG A 343 5.98 -14.12 3.06
CA ARG A 343 6.89 -15.05 3.75
C ARG A 343 6.84 -16.42 3.09
N GLY A 344 8.02 -16.97 2.79
CA GLY A 344 8.16 -18.28 2.15
C GLY A 344 7.93 -18.31 0.63
N ALA A 345 7.66 -17.17 -0.02
CA ALA A 345 7.47 -17.11 -1.48
C ALA A 345 8.27 -15.95 -2.09
N LYS A 346 9.44 -16.27 -2.68
CA LYS A 346 10.37 -15.25 -3.20
C LYS A 346 9.81 -14.39 -4.33
N SER A 347 8.93 -14.93 -5.16
CA SER A 347 8.34 -14.24 -6.31
C SER A 347 7.02 -13.50 -6.01
N ALA A 348 6.47 -13.66 -4.79
CA ALA A 348 5.23 -13.00 -4.41
C ALA A 348 5.55 -11.66 -3.74
N THR A 349 5.83 -10.66 -4.56
CA THR A 349 6.11 -9.28 -4.15
C THR A 349 5.17 -8.30 -4.83
N PHE A 350 4.95 -7.16 -4.20
CA PHE A 350 4.32 -6.00 -4.82
C PHE A 350 4.67 -4.73 -4.04
N GLU A 351 4.30 -3.58 -4.59
CA GLU A 351 4.59 -2.26 -4.03
C GLU A 351 3.32 -1.45 -3.78
N PHE A 352 3.34 -0.61 -2.75
CA PHE A 352 2.42 0.50 -2.59
C PHE A 352 3.17 1.82 -2.81
N ASP A 353 2.68 2.65 -3.73
CA ASP A 353 3.29 3.95 -4.03
C ASP A 353 3.29 4.85 -2.77
N VAL A 354 2.14 5.03 -2.10
CA VAL A 354 2.04 5.70 -0.80
C VAL A 354 0.99 5.01 0.09
N ILE A 355 1.28 4.87 1.38
CA ILE A 355 0.33 4.40 2.39
C ILE A 355 0.22 5.38 3.56
N ALA A 356 -0.94 5.35 4.22
CA ALA A 356 -1.17 5.96 5.51
C ALA A 356 -2.04 5.05 6.40
N MET A 357 -1.79 5.06 7.71
CA MET A 357 -2.60 4.37 8.71
C MET A 357 -3.28 5.40 9.61
N LYS A 358 -4.60 5.29 9.77
CA LYS A 358 -5.40 6.04 10.74
C LYS A 358 -6.22 5.04 11.56
N GLY A 359 -5.88 4.92 12.84
CA GLY A 359 -6.31 3.79 13.66
C GLY A 359 -5.90 2.43 13.08
N TYR A 360 -6.88 1.61 12.70
CA TYR A 360 -6.63 0.33 12.05
C TYR A 360 -6.90 0.34 10.54
N GLN A 361 -7.36 1.47 9.99
CA GLN A 361 -7.70 1.60 8.58
C GLN A 361 -6.47 1.93 7.75
N LEU A 362 -6.28 1.15 6.67
CA LEU A 362 -5.27 1.41 5.64
C LEU A 362 -5.82 2.37 4.60
N PHE A 363 -5.08 3.44 4.32
CA PHE A 363 -5.25 4.30 3.16
C PHE A 363 -4.10 4.02 2.19
N ALA A 364 -4.42 3.53 1.00
CA ALA A 364 -3.43 3.26 -0.04
C ALA A 364 -3.65 4.20 -1.22
N LEU A 365 -2.59 4.89 -1.65
CA LEU A 365 -2.63 5.84 -2.74
C LEU A 365 -1.68 5.36 -3.83
N SER A 366 -2.17 5.25 -5.07
CA SER A 366 -1.30 5.09 -6.23
C SER A 366 -1.06 6.42 -6.90
N CYS A 367 0.18 6.65 -7.33
CA CYS A 367 0.61 7.87 -7.97
C CYS A 367 0.96 7.60 -9.43
N THR A 368 0.55 8.49 -10.32
CA THR A 368 1.04 8.47 -11.70
C THR A 368 0.97 9.83 -12.36
N THR A 369 2.05 10.20 -13.04
CA THR A 369 2.07 11.34 -13.97
C THR A 369 1.44 10.97 -15.32
N ASP A 370 0.99 9.73 -15.54
CA ASP A 370 0.29 9.34 -16.76
C ASP A 370 -1.06 10.06 -16.89
N ASN A 371 -1.33 10.58 -18.08
CA ASN A 371 -2.55 11.33 -18.38
C ASN A 371 -3.53 10.54 -19.26
N SER A 372 -3.26 9.25 -19.52
CA SER A 372 -4.20 8.38 -20.23
C SER A 372 -5.19 7.75 -19.26
N ARG A 373 -6.47 7.72 -19.65
CA ARG A 373 -7.54 7.08 -18.87
C ARG A 373 -7.23 5.61 -18.57
N SER A 374 -6.72 4.88 -19.56
CA SER A 374 -6.47 3.43 -19.45
C SER A 374 -5.43 3.09 -18.36
N ILE A 375 -4.30 3.81 -18.33
CA ILE A 375 -3.25 3.58 -17.35
C ILE A 375 -3.71 3.98 -15.95
N ASN A 376 -4.42 5.11 -15.83
CA ASN A 376 -4.97 5.57 -14.54
C ASN A 376 -5.97 4.56 -13.96
N LYS A 377 -6.92 4.07 -14.78
CA LYS A 377 -7.86 3.02 -14.35
C LYS A 377 -7.15 1.74 -13.92
N HIS A 378 -6.13 1.32 -14.68
CA HIS A 378 -5.35 0.12 -14.36
C HIS A 378 -4.59 0.24 -13.03
N LYS A 379 -3.90 1.37 -12.81
CA LYS A 379 -3.21 1.64 -11.54
C LYS A 379 -4.17 1.70 -10.35
N LEU A 380 -5.33 2.34 -10.51
CA LEU A 380 -6.34 2.36 -9.47
C LEU A 380 -6.88 0.95 -9.14
N LEU A 381 -7.10 0.10 -10.14
CA LEU A 381 -7.57 -1.28 -9.94
C LEU A 381 -6.52 -2.11 -9.19
N GLU A 382 -5.26 -1.95 -9.56
CA GLU A 382 -4.14 -2.60 -8.89
C GLU A 382 -4.05 -2.16 -7.42
N ALA A 383 -4.07 -0.85 -7.17
CA ALA A 383 -4.05 -0.28 -5.82
C ALA A 383 -5.25 -0.76 -5.00
N TYR A 384 -6.45 -0.78 -5.58
CA TYR A 384 -7.66 -1.26 -4.95
C TYR A 384 -7.56 -2.73 -4.53
N THR A 385 -7.06 -3.58 -5.42
CA THR A 385 -6.87 -5.01 -5.15
C THR A 385 -5.85 -5.24 -4.03
N ARG A 386 -4.70 -4.54 -4.09
CA ARG A 386 -3.62 -4.65 -3.09
C ARG A 386 -4.06 -4.12 -1.72
N ALA A 387 -4.76 -2.99 -1.70
CA ALA A 387 -5.26 -2.39 -0.48
C ALA A 387 -6.27 -3.30 0.21
N ARG A 388 -7.23 -3.89 -0.52
CA ARG A 388 -8.18 -4.85 0.07
C ARG A 388 -7.53 -6.15 0.50
N GLN A 389 -6.50 -6.61 -0.21
CA GLN A 389 -5.73 -7.78 0.19
C GLN A 389 -5.08 -7.61 1.58
N MET A 390 -4.72 -6.37 1.97
CA MET A 390 -4.03 -6.06 3.23
C MET A 390 -4.95 -5.42 4.27
N GLY A 391 -5.67 -4.36 3.93
CA GLY A 391 -6.53 -3.60 4.83
C GLY A 391 -7.99 -4.05 4.86
N GLY A 392 -8.35 -5.10 4.14
CA GLY A 392 -9.71 -5.63 4.18
C GLY A 392 -10.76 -4.81 3.45
N ASP A 393 -12.01 -4.99 3.86
CA ASP A 393 -13.15 -4.26 3.29
C ASP A 393 -13.16 -2.80 3.76
N GLU A 394 -12.45 -2.51 4.85
CA GLU A 394 -12.27 -1.21 5.47
C GLU A 394 -11.20 -0.37 4.76
N ALA A 395 -10.37 -0.95 3.88
CA ALA A 395 -9.30 -0.23 3.20
C ALA A 395 -9.84 0.90 2.30
N ARG A 396 -9.24 2.07 2.41
CA ARG A 396 -9.52 3.24 1.56
C ARG A 396 -8.44 3.41 0.51
N VAL A 397 -8.85 3.77 -0.70
CA VAL A 397 -7.99 3.75 -1.88
C VAL A 397 -8.11 5.04 -2.64
N ALA A 398 -6.99 5.65 -3.01
CA ALA A 398 -6.97 6.79 -3.91
C ALA A 398 -6.04 6.57 -5.09
N LEU A 399 -6.38 7.21 -6.21
CA LEU A 399 -5.45 7.49 -7.29
C LEU A 399 -5.12 8.98 -7.27
N VAL A 400 -3.84 9.32 -7.24
CA VAL A 400 -3.33 10.66 -7.55
C VAL A 400 -2.72 10.59 -8.95
N GLY A 401 -3.51 10.99 -9.94
CA GLY A 401 -3.27 10.68 -11.35
C GLY A 401 -3.25 11.89 -12.26
N GLY A 402 -2.54 11.78 -13.38
CA GLY A 402 -2.45 12.84 -14.39
C GLY A 402 -3.67 12.95 -15.31
N TYR A 403 -4.67 12.06 -15.17
CA TYR A 403 -5.87 12.11 -15.99
C TYR A 403 -6.80 13.23 -15.51
N HIS A 404 -7.09 14.19 -16.40
CA HIS A 404 -7.88 15.38 -16.09
C HIS A 404 -9.35 15.12 -15.71
N ASP A 405 -10.02 14.14 -16.32
CA ASP A 405 -11.42 13.82 -15.99
C ASP A 405 -11.49 12.83 -14.81
N SER A 406 -11.00 13.26 -13.65
CA SER A 406 -10.99 12.47 -12.41
C SER A 406 -12.39 12.11 -11.94
N ALA A 407 -13.34 13.05 -12.03
CA ALA A 407 -14.73 12.85 -11.65
C ALA A 407 -15.44 11.80 -12.54
N GLY A 408 -15.21 11.82 -13.86
CA GLY A 408 -15.71 10.80 -14.78
C GLY A 408 -15.14 9.42 -14.47
N LEU A 409 -13.83 9.31 -14.25
CA LEU A 409 -13.18 8.05 -13.88
C LEU A 409 -13.68 7.51 -12.53
N LEU A 410 -13.84 8.37 -11.52
CA LEU A 410 -14.38 7.98 -10.21
C LEU A 410 -15.80 7.44 -10.33
N ARG A 411 -16.66 8.10 -11.13
CA ARG A 411 -18.04 7.65 -11.35
C ARG A 411 -18.08 6.26 -11.98
N GLU A 412 -17.34 6.07 -13.06
CA GLU A 412 -17.22 4.78 -13.75
C GLU A 412 -16.75 3.67 -12.80
N VAL A 413 -15.70 3.92 -12.02
CA VAL A 413 -15.13 2.92 -11.10
C VAL A 413 -16.13 2.56 -9.99
N ASN A 414 -16.84 3.55 -9.43
CA ASN A 414 -17.87 3.30 -8.43
C ASN A 414 -19.05 2.50 -8.99
N GLU A 415 -19.46 2.77 -10.23
CA GLU A 415 -20.54 2.04 -10.92
C GLU A 415 -20.12 0.59 -11.25
N GLU A 416 -18.91 0.38 -11.74
CA GLU A 416 -18.43 -0.94 -12.16
C GLU A 416 -18.06 -1.85 -10.98
N TRP A 417 -17.46 -1.30 -9.91
CA TRP A 417 -16.88 -2.13 -8.84
C TRP A 417 -17.82 -2.29 -7.65
N PHE A 418 -18.99 -1.65 -7.68
CA PHE A 418 -19.97 -1.61 -6.58
C PHE A 418 -19.30 -1.27 -5.24
N ALA A 419 -18.26 -0.43 -5.29
CA ALA A 419 -17.54 -0.03 -4.11
C ALA A 419 -18.47 0.79 -3.20
N PRO A 420 -18.44 0.58 -1.87
CA PRO A 420 -19.15 1.46 -0.96
C PRO A 420 -18.75 2.91 -1.21
N ARG A 421 -19.71 3.84 -1.08
CA ARG A 421 -19.44 5.26 -1.29
C ARG A 421 -18.25 5.69 -0.43
N ASP A 422 -17.38 6.50 -1.02
CA ASP A 422 -16.25 7.16 -0.34
C ASP A 422 -15.04 6.29 0.05
N MET A 423 -15.06 5.01 -0.32
CA MET A 423 -13.89 4.12 -0.19
C MET A 423 -12.83 4.37 -1.28
N ILE A 424 -13.27 4.89 -2.43
CA ILE A 424 -12.42 5.20 -3.58
C ILE A 424 -12.43 6.70 -3.83
N ARG A 425 -11.25 7.27 -4.07
CA ARG A 425 -11.07 8.64 -4.58
C ARG A 425 -10.15 8.67 -5.80
N VAL A 426 -10.38 9.66 -6.65
CA VAL A 426 -9.51 9.96 -7.79
C VAL A 426 -9.21 11.45 -7.73
N PHE A 427 -7.95 11.78 -7.48
CA PHE A 427 -7.41 13.12 -7.55
C PHE A 427 -6.72 13.26 -8.90
N GLY A 428 -7.28 14.08 -9.77
CA GLY A 428 -6.75 14.37 -11.10
C GLY A 428 -5.64 15.41 -11.06
N VAL A 429 -5.12 15.74 -12.24
CA VAL A 429 -4.05 16.73 -12.39
C VAL A 429 -4.41 18.11 -11.83
N ASP A 430 -5.68 18.49 -11.92
CA ASP A 430 -6.16 19.80 -11.46
C ASP A 430 -6.28 19.87 -9.92
N ASP A 431 -6.27 18.72 -9.23
CA ASP A 431 -6.33 18.63 -7.77
C ASP A 431 -4.92 18.75 -7.13
N TRP A 432 -3.85 18.54 -7.92
CA TRP A 432 -2.47 18.51 -7.38
C TRP A 432 -2.07 19.77 -6.62
N PRO A 433 -2.37 21.01 -7.05
CA PRO A 433 -1.96 22.20 -6.30
C PRO A 433 -2.58 22.31 -4.90
N ASN A 434 -3.78 21.75 -4.71
CA ASN A 434 -4.56 21.82 -3.46
C ASN A 434 -4.68 20.45 -2.77
N LEU A 435 -3.84 19.48 -3.15
CA LEU A 435 -4.00 18.08 -2.78
C LEU A 435 -4.04 17.86 -1.26
N GLN A 436 -3.33 18.67 -0.48
CA GLN A 436 -3.36 18.57 0.98
C GLN A 436 -4.76 18.79 1.55
N GLU A 437 -5.53 19.76 1.04
CA GLU A 437 -6.89 20.04 1.49
C GLU A 437 -7.85 18.92 1.09
N GLU A 438 -7.70 18.43 -0.14
CA GLU A 438 -8.48 17.30 -0.68
C GLU A 438 -8.23 16.00 0.12
N LEU A 439 -6.97 15.72 0.47
CA LEU A 439 -6.61 14.59 1.33
C LEU A 439 -7.16 14.76 2.74
N GLN A 440 -7.11 15.97 3.31
CA GLN A 440 -7.69 16.24 4.63
C GLN A 440 -9.19 15.95 4.65
N ALA A 441 -9.94 16.43 3.65
CA ALA A 441 -11.36 16.17 3.50
C ALA A 441 -11.65 14.65 3.40
N TRP A 442 -10.80 13.92 2.69
CA TRP A 442 -10.94 12.47 2.54
C TRP A 442 -10.62 11.69 3.83
N PHE A 443 -9.58 12.07 4.58
CA PHE A 443 -9.23 11.44 5.86
C PHE A 443 -10.28 11.67 6.95
N ASN A 444 -11.01 12.80 6.88
CA ASN A 444 -12.06 13.15 7.83
C ASN A 444 -13.44 12.66 7.45
N TRP A 445 -13.58 12.07 6.27
CA TRP A 445 -14.86 11.55 5.84
C TRP A 445 -15.29 10.39 6.74
N GLN A 446 -16.25 10.64 7.63
CA GLN A 446 -16.96 9.62 8.38
C GLN A 446 -18.23 9.27 7.60
N THR A 447 -18.49 7.98 7.42
CA THR A 447 -19.73 7.48 6.81
C THR A 447 -20.90 7.96 7.69
N ILE A 448 -21.70 8.90 7.18
CA ILE A 448 -22.91 9.41 7.85
C ILE A 448 -23.99 8.32 7.90
#